data_AF-A0A7X8IF48-F1
#
_entry.id   AF-A0A7X8IF48-F1
#
_cell.length_a   1.000
_cell.length_b   1.000
_cell.length_c   1.000
_cell.angle_alpha   90.00
_cell.angle_beta   90.00
_cell.angle_gamma   90.00
#
_symmetry.space_group_name_H-M   'P 1'
#
loop_
_entity.id
_entity.type
_entity.pdbx_description
1 polymer ?
#
loop_
_entity_poly.entity_id
_entity_poly.type
_entity_poly.pdbx_seq_one_letter_code
_entity_poly.pdbx_strand_id
1 'polypeptide(L)'
;MVILAGIDEAGYGPLLGPLVVSAAALELPAELLRADLWQILARAVAKEKKHLKGRLLITDSKKAYTPSSGPKYLRRTVLSSLAALEPNSPLPQTAGRLLERLCPAAAERLTAYPWHHNLNNLSLGENSQAVQVAASVLSATLEEHNIRLHTLAARCLDVAYYNRKIAAVRNKSRVLFGELCGLINDVICSTHP
;
A
#
# COMPACT_ATOMS: atom_id res chain seq x y z
N MET A 1 6.08 -11.66 -19.71
CA MET A 1 5.68 -11.06 -18.42
C MET A 1 4.27 -10.53 -18.54
N VAL A 2 3.50 -10.58 -17.45
CA VAL A 2 2.16 -9.99 -17.31
C VAL A 2 2.11 -9.17 -16.02
N ILE A 3 1.18 -8.22 -15.95
CA ILE A 3 0.93 -7.42 -14.75
C ILE A 3 -0.30 -7.95 -14.03
N LEU A 4 -0.13 -8.30 -12.76
CA LEU A 4 -1.22 -8.60 -11.84
C LEU A 4 -1.35 -7.45 -10.84
N ALA A 5 -2.44 -6.70 -10.94
CA ALA A 5 -2.73 -5.58 -10.04
C ALA A 5 -3.90 -5.92 -9.10
N GLY A 6 -3.68 -5.71 -7.81
CA GLY A 6 -4.73 -5.68 -6.79
C GLY A 6 -5.06 -4.24 -6.44
N ILE A 7 -6.34 -3.88 -6.46
CA ILE A 7 -6.83 -2.55 -6.08
C ILE A 7 -7.92 -2.74 -5.03
N ASP A 8 -7.85 -1.94 -3.96
CA ASP A 8 -8.81 -1.98 -2.85
C ASP A 8 -8.96 -0.59 -2.22
N GLU A 9 -10.04 -0.39 -1.48
CA GLU A 9 -10.35 0.87 -0.80
C GLU A 9 -10.59 0.75 0.70
N ALA A 10 -10.39 1.86 1.41
CA ALA A 10 -10.72 2.01 2.81
C ALA A 10 -11.39 3.37 3.06
N GLY A 11 -12.45 3.38 3.88
CA GLY A 11 -13.19 4.62 4.21
C GLY A 11 -14.39 4.91 3.29
N TYR A 12 -14.90 3.93 2.54
CA TYR A 12 -16.07 4.12 1.67
C TYR A 12 -17.40 4.29 2.42
N GLY A 13 -17.58 3.56 3.53
CA GLY A 13 -18.84 3.53 4.29
C GLY A 13 -19.25 4.87 4.91
N PRO A 14 -18.35 5.59 5.61
CA PRO A 14 -18.65 6.88 6.25
C PRO A 14 -19.27 7.93 5.32
N LEU A 15 -20.06 8.85 5.88
CA LEU A 15 -20.68 9.95 5.13
C LEU A 15 -19.63 10.94 4.63
N LEU A 16 -18.69 11.29 5.50
CA LEU A 16 -17.57 12.19 5.24
C LEU A 16 -16.30 11.35 5.04
N GLY A 17 -15.30 11.94 4.37
CA GLY A 17 -14.01 11.30 4.19
C GLY A 17 -13.24 11.04 5.51
N PRO A 18 -12.02 10.51 5.44
CA PRO A 18 -11.25 10.29 4.21
C PRO A 18 -11.62 9.00 3.47
N LEU A 19 -11.31 8.97 2.18
CA LEU A 19 -11.31 7.76 1.35
C LEU A 19 -9.89 7.50 0.87
N VAL A 20 -9.40 6.28 0.99
CA VAL A 20 -8.11 5.86 0.42
C VAL A 20 -8.37 4.73 -0.56
N VAL A 21 -7.83 4.84 -1.77
CA VAL A 21 -7.83 3.78 -2.78
C VAL A 21 -6.37 3.46 -3.08
N SER A 22 -5.99 2.19 -3.07
CA SER A 22 -4.59 1.78 -3.21
C SER A 22 -4.44 0.69 -4.27
N ALA A 23 -3.31 0.70 -4.96
CA ALA A 23 -2.91 -0.33 -5.91
C ALA A 23 -1.58 -0.95 -5.51
N ALA A 24 -1.51 -2.28 -5.61
CA ALA A 24 -0.27 -3.04 -5.59
C ALA A 24 -0.20 -3.88 -6.85
N ALA A 25 0.87 -3.74 -7.62
CA ALA A 25 1.06 -4.48 -8.87
C ALA A 25 2.34 -5.32 -8.83
N LEU A 26 2.23 -6.55 -9.31
CA LEU A 26 3.33 -7.46 -9.56
C LEU A 26 3.49 -7.64 -11.07
N GLU A 27 4.73 -7.66 -11.54
CA GLU A 27 5.10 -8.17 -12.85
C GLU A 27 5.58 -9.62 -12.67
N LEU A 28 4.99 -10.56 -13.39
CA LEU A 28 5.29 -11.99 -13.24
C LEU A 28 5.19 -12.76 -14.57
N PRO A 29 5.76 -13.99 -14.65
CA PRO A 29 5.56 -14.86 -15.80
C PRO A 29 4.08 -15.24 -15.99
N ALA A 30 3.61 -15.35 -17.23
CA ALA A 30 2.19 -15.54 -17.53
C ALA A 30 1.61 -16.83 -16.93
N GLU A 31 2.45 -17.86 -16.81
CA GLU A 31 2.16 -19.15 -16.19
C GLU A 31 1.81 -19.05 -14.69
N LEU A 32 2.30 -18.02 -13.99
CA LEU A 32 2.00 -17.82 -12.57
C LEU A 32 0.69 -17.07 -12.33
N LEU A 33 0.02 -16.56 -13.38
CA LEU A 33 -1.20 -15.74 -13.25
C LEU A 33 -2.35 -16.48 -12.55
N ARG A 34 -2.42 -17.81 -12.72
CA ARG A 34 -3.44 -18.66 -12.09
C ARG A 34 -2.91 -19.46 -10.90
N ALA A 35 -1.65 -19.28 -10.52
CA ALA A 35 -1.03 -20.00 -9.43
C ALA A 35 -1.38 -19.38 -8.07
N ASP A 36 -1.22 -20.17 -7.00
CA ASP A 36 -1.38 -19.66 -5.64
C ASP A 36 -0.10 -18.91 -5.21
N LEU A 37 -0.14 -17.58 -5.29
CA LEU A 37 0.98 -16.73 -4.91
C LEU A 37 1.35 -16.83 -3.42
N TRP A 38 0.42 -17.23 -2.53
CA TRP A 38 0.79 -17.49 -1.13
C TRP A 38 1.66 -18.73 -0.97
N GLN A 39 1.50 -19.73 -1.85
CA GLN A 39 2.35 -20.91 -1.85
C GLN A 39 3.71 -20.63 -2.49
N ILE A 40 3.71 -19.95 -3.65
CA ILE A 40 4.94 -19.55 -4.35
C ILE A 40 5.80 -18.66 -3.46
N LEU A 41 5.19 -17.67 -2.81
CA LEU A 41 5.91 -16.71 -1.97
C LEU A 41 5.95 -17.11 -0.49
N ALA A 42 5.66 -18.37 -0.14
CA ALA A 42 5.46 -18.84 1.24
C ALA A 42 6.66 -18.60 2.19
N ARG A 43 7.86 -18.44 1.61
CA ARG A 43 9.10 -18.07 2.32
C ARG A 43 9.08 -16.62 2.82
N ALA A 44 8.48 -15.70 2.07
CA ALA A 44 8.44 -14.28 2.39
C ALA A 44 7.11 -13.82 2.99
N VAL A 45 6.00 -14.45 2.60
CA VAL A 45 4.65 -14.00 2.98
C VAL A 45 3.87 -15.09 3.69
N ALA A 46 2.84 -14.68 4.43
CA ALA A 46 1.93 -15.57 5.11
C ALA A 46 0.51 -14.98 5.13
N LYS A 47 -0.49 -15.86 5.11
CA LYS A 47 -1.92 -15.50 5.18
C LYS A 47 -2.43 -15.37 6.61
N GLU A 48 -1.72 -15.97 7.58
CA GLU A 48 -2.12 -16.06 8.98
C GLU A 48 -1.07 -15.46 9.92
N LYS A 49 -1.54 -14.94 11.07
CA LYS A 49 -0.68 -14.37 12.12
C LYS A 49 0.16 -15.41 12.85
N LYS A 50 -0.29 -16.66 12.88
CA LYS A 50 0.41 -17.74 13.58
C LYS A 50 1.69 -18.08 12.81
N HIS A 51 2.79 -18.25 13.55
CA HIS A 51 4.07 -18.68 13.00
C HIS A 51 4.57 -17.82 11.83
N LEU A 52 4.42 -16.50 11.91
CA LEU A 52 4.98 -15.59 10.89
C LEU A 52 6.48 -15.79 10.74
N LYS A 53 7.22 -15.96 11.84
CA LYS A 53 8.69 -16.20 11.83
C LYS A 53 9.44 -15.21 10.92
N GLY A 54 9.03 -13.94 10.93
CA GLY A 54 9.62 -12.88 10.10
C GLY A 54 8.93 -12.62 8.75
N ARG A 55 8.02 -13.50 8.31
CA ARG A 55 7.22 -13.32 7.09
C ARG A 55 6.23 -12.17 7.18
N LEU A 56 5.96 -11.56 6.03
CA LEU A 56 5.00 -10.48 5.88
C LEU A 56 3.57 -11.02 5.87
N LEU A 57 2.69 -10.40 6.64
CA LEU A 57 1.29 -10.81 6.73
C LEU A 57 0.50 -10.12 5.61
N ILE A 58 0.07 -10.90 4.61
CA ILE A 58 -0.79 -10.43 3.51
C ILE A 58 -2.12 -11.17 3.60
N THR A 59 -3.14 -10.46 4.09
CA THR A 59 -4.47 -10.98 4.36
C THR A 59 -5.46 -9.81 4.46
N ASP A 60 -6.74 -10.10 4.64
CA ASP A 60 -7.77 -9.08 4.87
C ASP A 60 -7.40 -8.15 6.04
N SER A 61 -7.57 -6.84 5.85
CA SER A 61 -7.16 -5.83 6.84
C SER A 61 -7.86 -6.00 8.19
N LYS A 62 -9.09 -6.53 8.22
CA LYS A 62 -9.84 -6.83 9.45
C LYS A 62 -9.26 -8.04 10.19
N LYS A 63 -8.59 -8.95 9.47
CA LYS A 63 -7.84 -10.07 10.08
C LYS A 63 -6.46 -9.62 10.53
N ALA A 64 -5.82 -8.72 9.79
CA ALA A 64 -4.49 -8.18 10.10
C ALA A 64 -4.51 -7.24 11.32
N TYR A 65 -5.52 -6.38 11.44
CA TYR A 65 -5.68 -5.43 12.54
C TYR A 65 -6.34 -6.06 13.77
N THR A 66 -5.82 -5.79 14.96
CA THR A 66 -6.54 -5.97 16.24
C THR A 66 -6.23 -4.78 17.14
N PRO A 67 -7.09 -4.43 18.11
CA PRO A 67 -6.79 -3.38 19.07
C PRO A 67 -5.45 -3.59 19.80
N SER A 68 -5.11 -4.85 20.11
CA SER A 68 -3.86 -5.21 20.79
C SER A 68 -2.60 -5.08 19.94
N SER A 69 -2.68 -5.34 18.63
CA SER A 69 -1.52 -5.27 17.73
C SER A 69 -1.46 -3.97 16.92
N GLY A 70 -2.55 -3.20 16.93
CA GLY A 70 -2.72 -2.00 16.11
C GLY A 70 -2.41 -2.28 14.63
N PRO A 71 -1.83 -1.30 13.92
CA PRO A 71 -1.48 -1.44 12.51
C PRO A 71 -0.10 -2.10 12.29
N LYS A 72 0.53 -2.69 13.31
CA LYS A 72 1.92 -3.19 13.25
C LYS A 72 2.19 -4.09 12.03
N TYR A 73 1.35 -5.10 11.80
CA TYR A 73 1.54 -6.05 10.69
C TYR A 73 1.30 -5.42 9.32
N LEU A 74 0.29 -4.54 9.22
CA LEU A 74 0.01 -3.79 7.99
C LEU A 74 1.19 -2.89 7.63
N ARG A 75 1.64 -2.12 8.62
CA ARG A 75 2.75 -1.18 8.49
C ARG A 75 4.06 -1.89 8.13
N ARG A 76 4.39 -2.99 8.81
CA ARG A 76 5.56 -3.81 8.48
C ARG A 76 5.52 -4.26 7.02
N THR A 77 4.39 -4.78 6.57
CA THR A 77 4.21 -5.26 5.20
C THR A 77 4.38 -4.15 4.18
N VAL A 78 3.75 -2.99 4.39
CA VAL A 78 3.87 -1.83 3.50
C VAL A 78 5.31 -1.32 3.44
N LEU A 79 5.97 -1.12 4.59
CA LEU A 79 7.33 -0.61 4.63
C LEU A 79 8.36 -1.57 4.01
N SER A 80 8.23 -2.87 4.28
CA SER A 80 9.12 -3.87 3.67
C SER A 80 8.88 -4.00 2.17
N SER A 81 7.64 -3.85 1.71
CA SER A 81 7.33 -3.85 0.28
C SER A 81 7.87 -2.60 -0.41
N LEU A 82 7.79 -1.42 0.23
CA LEU A 82 8.44 -0.19 -0.28
C LEU A 82 9.95 -0.32 -0.37
N ALA A 83 10.61 -0.91 0.64
CA ALA A 83 12.05 -1.18 0.58
C ALA A 83 12.42 -2.21 -0.51
N ALA A 84 11.57 -3.20 -0.76
CA ALA A 84 11.79 -4.16 -1.84
C ALA A 84 11.59 -3.54 -3.23
N LEU A 85 10.62 -2.62 -3.38
CA LEU A 85 10.36 -1.88 -4.62
C LEU A 85 11.48 -0.89 -4.96
N GLU A 86 12.02 -0.22 -3.94
CA GLU A 86 13.02 0.83 -4.08
C GLU A 86 14.19 0.62 -3.10
N PRO A 87 15.10 -0.34 -3.36
CA PRO A 87 16.15 -0.72 -2.40
C PRO A 87 17.13 0.42 -2.07
N ASN A 88 17.27 1.40 -2.97
CA ASN A 88 18.16 2.56 -2.80
C ASN A 88 17.47 3.77 -2.15
N SER A 89 16.16 3.67 -1.85
CA SER A 89 15.40 4.74 -1.22
C SER A 89 15.46 4.65 0.32
N PRO A 90 15.54 5.79 1.03
CA PRO A 90 15.42 5.77 2.47
C PRO A 90 14.00 5.35 2.89
N LEU A 91 13.93 4.46 3.88
CA LEU A 91 12.67 4.03 4.48
C LEU A 91 11.95 5.22 5.15
N PRO A 92 10.65 5.46 4.87
CA PRO A 92 9.91 6.51 5.55
C PRO A 92 9.81 6.18 7.06
N GLN A 93 10.26 7.10 7.89
CA GLN A 93 10.25 6.94 9.36
C GLN A 93 9.02 7.57 10.02
N THR A 94 8.31 8.43 9.31
CA THR A 94 7.19 9.22 9.84
C THR A 94 5.98 9.14 8.90
N ALA A 95 4.79 9.42 9.44
CA ALA A 95 3.55 9.39 8.66
C ALA A 95 3.58 10.35 7.47
N GLY A 96 4.16 11.55 7.65
CA GLY A 96 4.36 12.52 6.56
C GLY A 96 5.22 11.96 5.43
N ARG A 97 6.39 11.38 5.74
CA ARG A 97 7.28 10.77 4.73
C ARG A 97 6.63 9.58 4.02
N LEU A 98 5.78 8.82 4.70
CA LEU A 98 5.03 7.73 4.07
C LEU A 98 3.97 8.28 3.09
N LEU A 99 3.26 9.34 3.48
CA LEU A 99 2.27 10.00 2.62
C LEU A 99 2.93 10.66 1.41
N GLU A 100 4.06 11.33 1.59
CA GLU A 100 4.84 11.89 0.49
C GLU A 100 5.26 10.82 -0.52
N ARG A 101 5.61 9.62 -0.03
CA ARG A 101 6.00 8.50 -0.89
C ARG A 101 4.82 7.91 -1.66
N LEU A 102 3.69 7.67 -1.01
CA LEU A 102 2.55 6.94 -1.59
C LEU A 102 1.53 7.84 -2.29
N CYS A 103 1.38 9.09 -1.84
CA CYS A 103 0.41 10.05 -2.35
C CYS A 103 0.87 11.51 -2.10
N PRO A 104 1.86 12.03 -2.86
CA PRO A 104 2.43 13.36 -2.67
C PRO A 104 1.37 14.47 -2.60
N ALA A 105 0.37 14.42 -3.49
CA ALA A 105 -0.71 15.41 -3.52
C ALA A 105 -1.54 15.42 -2.24
N ALA A 106 -1.69 14.29 -1.56
CA ALA A 106 -2.36 14.25 -0.26
C ALA A 106 -1.47 14.79 0.85
N ALA A 107 -0.17 14.49 0.83
CA ALA A 107 0.79 15.04 1.79
C ALA A 107 0.74 16.58 1.78
N GLU A 108 0.73 17.19 0.59
CA GLU A 108 0.59 18.64 0.43
C GLU A 108 -0.74 19.16 1.00
N ARG A 109 -1.88 18.58 0.59
CA ARG A 109 -3.20 19.03 1.05
C ARG A 109 -3.39 18.87 2.55
N LEU A 110 -2.78 17.85 3.16
CA LEU A 110 -2.89 17.60 4.59
C LEU A 110 -2.21 18.69 5.44
N THR A 111 -1.25 19.44 4.88
CA THR A 111 -0.61 20.56 5.60
C THR A 111 -1.57 21.71 5.91
N ALA A 112 -2.65 21.85 5.13
CA ALA A 112 -3.68 22.87 5.34
C ALA A 112 -4.55 22.61 6.59
N TYR A 113 -4.47 21.42 7.20
CA TYR A 113 -5.28 21.04 8.35
C TYR A 113 -4.51 21.26 9.66
N PRO A 114 -4.99 22.11 10.57
CA PRO A 114 -4.28 22.39 11.83
C PRO A 114 -4.02 21.14 12.68
N TRP A 115 -4.89 20.14 12.62
CA TRP A 115 -4.73 18.89 13.39
C TRP A 115 -3.76 17.88 12.77
N HIS A 116 -3.20 18.16 11.59
CA HIS A 116 -2.17 17.33 10.93
C HIS A 116 -0.76 17.96 10.98
N HIS A 117 -0.57 19.02 11.76
CA HIS A 117 0.72 19.73 11.87
C HIS A 117 1.90 18.84 12.28
N ASN A 118 1.65 17.73 12.97
CA ASN A 118 2.68 16.83 13.49
C ASN A 118 2.93 15.60 12.61
N LEU A 119 2.38 15.50 11.39
CA LEU A 119 2.57 14.33 10.51
C LEU A 119 4.05 14.00 10.26
N ASN A 120 4.88 15.04 10.10
CA ASN A 120 6.32 14.88 9.88
C ASN A 120 7.08 14.41 11.13
N ASN A 121 6.48 14.52 12.32
CA ASN A 121 7.05 14.08 13.59
C ASN A 121 6.40 12.79 14.10
N LEU A 122 5.28 12.37 13.50
CA LEU A 122 4.54 11.18 13.91
C LEU A 122 5.30 9.93 13.45
N SER A 123 6.08 9.36 14.38
CA SER A 123 6.86 8.14 14.14
C SER A 123 5.97 6.96 13.76
N LEU A 124 6.42 6.19 12.78
CA LEU A 124 5.79 4.94 12.40
C LEU A 124 6.08 3.82 13.42
N GLY A 125 7.07 3.98 14.32
CA GLY A 125 7.32 3.03 15.41
C GLY A 125 7.76 1.63 14.97
N GLU A 126 8.30 1.47 13.76
CA GLU A 126 8.82 0.19 13.26
C GLU A 126 10.33 0.07 13.47
N ASN A 127 10.79 -1.14 13.74
CA ASN A 127 12.21 -1.45 13.74
C ASN A 127 12.71 -1.54 12.28
N SER A 128 13.47 -0.54 11.85
CA SER A 128 14.03 -0.45 10.48
C SER A 128 14.87 -1.65 10.08
N GLN A 129 15.67 -2.24 10.98
CA GLN A 129 16.45 -3.44 10.66
C GLN A 129 15.55 -4.62 10.33
N ALA A 130 14.50 -4.80 11.13
CA ALA A 130 13.57 -5.89 10.91
C ALA A 130 12.70 -5.64 9.65
N VAL A 131 12.45 -4.38 9.26
CA VAL A 131 11.83 -4.03 7.98
C VAL A 131 12.75 -4.43 6.82
N GLN A 132 14.04 -4.09 6.91
CA GLN A 132 15.03 -4.40 5.90
C GLN A 132 15.23 -5.90 5.73
N VAL A 133 15.33 -6.67 6.82
CA VAL A 133 15.43 -8.14 6.75
C VAL A 133 14.22 -8.73 6.00
N ALA A 134 13.00 -8.30 6.34
CA ALA A 134 11.81 -8.80 5.66
C ALA A 134 11.73 -8.34 4.19
N ALA A 135 12.22 -7.13 3.87
CA ALA A 135 12.35 -6.65 2.50
C ALA A 135 13.33 -7.50 1.69
N SER A 136 14.52 -7.81 2.23
CA SER A 136 15.51 -8.67 1.56
C SER A 136 14.96 -10.08 1.32
N VAL A 137 14.25 -10.66 2.30
CA VAL A 137 13.59 -11.97 2.11
C VAL A 137 12.52 -11.89 1.03
N LEU A 138 11.73 -10.82 1.00
CA LEU A 138 10.72 -10.58 -0.04
C LEU A 138 11.38 -10.46 -1.43
N SER A 139 12.35 -9.58 -1.60
CA SER A 139 13.06 -9.38 -2.88
C SER A 139 13.69 -10.68 -3.39
N ALA A 140 14.43 -11.40 -2.54
CA ALA A 140 15.05 -12.67 -2.94
C ALA A 140 14.02 -13.74 -3.33
N THR A 141 12.87 -13.78 -2.65
CA THR A 141 11.79 -14.74 -2.99
C THR A 141 11.08 -14.36 -4.29
N LEU A 142 10.90 -13.05 -4.54
CA LEU A 142 10.33 -12.57 -5.80
C LEU A 142 11.28 -12.89 -6.98
N GLU A 143 12.57 -12.60 -6.83
CA GLU A 143 13.61 -12.88 -7.83
C GLU A 143 13.72 -14.38 -8.17
N GLU A 144 13.67 -15.26 -7.16
CA GLU A 144 13.69 -16.73 -7.34
C GLU A 144 12.59 -17.22 -8.30
N HIS A 145 11.47 -16.51 -8.37
CA HIS A 145 10.32 -16.86 -9.21
C HIS A 145 10.16 -15.94 -10.43
N ASN A 146 11.16 -15.10 -10.74
CA ASN A 146 11.08 -14.09 -11.80
C ASN A 146 9.89 -13.13 -11.63
N ILE A 147 9.51 -12.82 -10.39
CA ILE A 147 8.48 -11.85 -10.06
C ILE A 147 9.16 -10.53 -9.67
N ARG A 148 8.57 -9.41 -10.04
CA ARG A 148 8.98 -8.08 -9.62
C ARG A 148 7.80 -7.34 -8.98
N LEU A 149 8.02 -6.71 -7.83
CA LEU A 149 7.08 -5.73 -7.31
C LEU A 149 7.16 -4.49 -8.22
N HIS A 150 6.08 -4.17 -8.91
CA HIS A 150 6.06 -3.17 -9.97
C HIS A 150 5.53 -1.82 -9.49
N THR A 151 4.41 -1.81 -8.76
CA THR A 151 3.80 -0.57 -8.27
C THR A 151 3.27 -0.73 -6.86
N LEU A 152 3.49 0.29 -6.03
CA LEU A 152 2.74 0.57 -4.80
C LEU A 152 2.29 2.02 -4.85
N ALA A 153 0.99 2.25 -4.99
CA ALA A 153 0.43 3.58 -5.14
C ALA A 153 -0.84 3.75 -4.30
N ALA A 154 -1.09 4.98 -3.85
CA ALA A 154 -2.32 5.33 -3.16
C ALA A 154 -2.88 6.66 -3.66
N ARG A 155 -4.21 6.73 -3.70
CA ARG A 155 -4.99 7.95 -3.87
C ARG A 155 -5.72 8.21 -2.57
N CYS A 156 -5.13 9.08 -1.75
CA CYS A 156 -5.69 9.51 -0.49
C CYS A 156 -6.54 10.75 -0.71
N LEU A 157 -7.84 10.65 -0.47
CA LEU A 157 -8.79 11.75 -0.51
C LEU A 157 -9.06 12.18 0.93
N ASP A 158 -8.35 13.22 1.38
CA ASP A 158 -8.60 13.88 2.66
C ASP A 158 -10.02 14.48 2.73
N VAL A 159 -10.49 14.75 3.95
CA VAL A 159 -11.90 15.06 4.25
C VAL A 159 -12.47 16.15 3.33
N ALA A 160 -11.81 17.30 3.22
CA ALA A 160 -12.29 18.41 2.41
C ALA A 160 -12.23 18.09 0.91
N TYR A 161 -11.16 17.42 0.45
CA TYR A 161 -11.03 17.04 -0.96
C TYR A 161 -12.09 16.02 -1.38
N TYR A 162 -12.29 14.98 -0.56
CA TYR A 162 -13.35 13.99 -0.76
C TYR A 162 -14.71 14.66 -0.84
N ASN A 163 -15.06 15.49 0.14
CA ASN A 163 -16.36 16.14 0.20
C ASN A 163 -16.59 17.07 -1.00
N ARG A 164 -15.56 17.79 -1.48
CA ARG A 164 -15.65 18.60 -2.71
C ARG A 164 -15.95 17.72 -3.93
N LYS A 165 -15.29 16.57 -4.07
CA LYS A 165 -15.56 15.62 -5.17
C LYS A 165 -16.98 15.06 -5.10
N ILE A 166 -17.45 14.67 -3.92
CA ILE A 166 -18.83 14.20 -3.73
C ILE A 166 -19.83 15.28 -4.09
N ALA A 167 -19.61 16.52 -3.67
CA ALA A 167 -20.50 17.63 -4.00
C ALA A 167 -20.60 17.87 -5.51
N ALA A 168 -19.50 17.73 -6.24
CA ALA A 168 -19.45 17.88 -7.70
C ALA A 168 -20.10 16.71 -8.46
N VAL A 169 -19.82 15.47 -8.04
CA VAL A 169 -20.25 14.26 -8.78
C VAL A 169 -21.63 13.75 -8.31
N ARG A 170 -22.03 14.12 -7.09
CA ARG A 170 -23.25 13.68 -6.38
C ARG A 170 -23.43 12.16 -6.28
N ASN A 171 -22.33 11.41 -6.34
CA ASN A 171 -22.35 9.95 -6.26
C ASN A 171 -21.00 9.41 -5.76
N LYS A 172 -21.02 8.72 -4.62
CA LYS A 172 -19.80 8.15 -3.99
C LYS A 172 -19.15 7.07 -4.85
N SER A 173 -19.95 6.17 -5.44
CA SER A 173 -19.46 5.09 -6.28
C SER A 173 -18.75 5.62 -7.52
N ARG A 174 -19.26 6.71 -8.12
CA ARG A 174 -18.59 7.36 -9.27
C ARG A 174 -17.26 8.01 -8.89
N VAL A 175 -17.15 8.59 -7.69
CA VAL A 175 -15.88 9.12 -7.20
C VAL A 175 -14.88 7.98 -6.97
N LEU A 176 -15.28 6.91 -6.26
CA LEU A 176 -14.45 5.73 -6.05
C LEU A 176 -13.98 5.13 -7.39
N PHE A 177 -14.91 4.92 -8.32
CA PHE A 177 -14.60 4.38 -9.65
C PHE A 177 -13.60 5.27 -10.41
N GLY A 178 -13.75 6.59 -10.33
CA GLY A 178 -12.79 7.52 -10.94
C GLY A 178 -11.37 7.40 -10.35
N GLU A 179 -11.24 7.26 -9.04
CA GLU A 179 -9.93 7.05 -8.41
C GLU A 179 -9.34 5.68 -8.76
N LEU A 180 -10.17 4.63 -8.83
CA LEU A 180 -9.79 3.30 -9.27
C LEU A 180 -9.28 3.32 -10.73
N CYS A 181 -10.00 3.94 -11.65
CA CYS A 181 -9.56 4.09 -13.04
C CYS A 181 -8.25 4.88 -13.14
N GLY A 182 -8.08 5.91 -12.29
CA GLY A 182 -6.83 6.65 -12.19
C GLY A 182 -5.66 5.74 -11.82
N LEU A 183 -5.81 4.88 -10.80
CA LEU A 183 -4.78 3.91 -10.43
C LEU A 183 -4.50 2.88 -11.52
N ILE A 184 -5.53 2.39 -12.23
CA ILE A 184 -5.32 1.50 -13.39
C ILE A 184 -4.47 2.19 -14.44
N ASN A 185 -4.79 3.44 -14.78
CA ASN A 185 -4.01 4.23 -15.73
C ASN A 185 -2.56 4.41 -15.26
N ASP A 186 -2.35 4.73 -13.98
CA ASP A 186 -1.02 4.91 -13.40
C ASP A 186 -0.19 3.61 -13.50
N VAL A 187 -0.79 2.45 -13.26
CA VAL A 187 -0.15 1.13 -13.42
C VAL A 187 0.16 0.82 -14.89
N ILE A 188 -0.73 1.13 -15.83
CA ILE A 188 -0.50 0.89 -17.26
C ILE A 188 0.59 1.81 -17.82
N CYS A 189 0.60 3.09 -17.44
CA CYS A 189 1.62 4.02 -17.91
C CYS A 189 3.01 3.66 -17.38
N SER A 190 3.12 3.11 -16.16
CA SER A 190 4.40 2.70 -15.59
C SER A 190 4.94 1.37 -16.14
N THR A 191 4.20 0.66 -17.00
CA THR A 191 4.71 -0.54 -17.72
C THR A 191 5.35 -0.21 -19.06
N HIS A 192 5.09 0.99 -19.59
CA HIS A 192 5.60 1.47 -20.88
C HIS A 192 6.22 2.87 -20.71
N PRO A 193 7.39 3.00 -20.05
CA PRO A 193 8.09 4.26 -19.91
C PRO A 193 8.63 4.80 -21.24
#